data_AF-A0A1V4XHZ9-F1
#
_entry.id   AF-A0A1V4XHZ9-F1
#
_cell.length_a   1.000
_cell.length_b   1.000
_cell.length_c   1.000
_cell.angle_alpha   90.00
_cell.angle_beta   90.00
_cell.angle_gamma   90.00
#
_symmetry.space_group_name_H-M   'P 1'
#
loop_
_entity.id
_entity.type
_entity.pdbx_description
1 polymer ?
#
loop_
_entity_poly.entity_id
_entity_poly.type
_entity_poly.pdbx_seq_one_letter_code
_entity_poly.pdbx_strand_id
1 'polypeptide(L)' 'MLSSDAVKLKAMIDKAIADHRITTTEYEKILAIADADMKIDPQEKKLLAQLQELMTSGAVKRVPG' A
#
# COMPACT_ATOMS: atom_id res chain seq x y z
N MET A 1 5.01 6.34 17.89
CA MET A 1 6.01 5.39 17.35
C MET A 1 5.45 4.90 16.03
N LEU A 2 6.22 4.94 14.93
CA LEU A 2 5.78 4.33 13.67
C LEU A 2 5.89 2.82 13.83
N SER A 3 4.80 2.08 13.64
CA SER A 3 4.84 0.62 13.55
C SER A 3 5.72 0.21 12.37
N SER A 4 6.53 -0.84 12.54
CA SER A 4 7.44 -1.34 11.48
C SER A 4 6.71 -1.65 10.17
N ASP A 5 5.42 -1.98 10.28
CA ASP A 5 4.52 -2.35 9.19
C ASP A 5 4.11 -1.13 8.36
N ALA A 6 3.83 0.01 9.00
CA ALA A 6 3.56 1.28 8.31
C ALA A 6 4.75 1.75 7.46
N VAL A 7 6.00 1.50 7.92
CA VAL A 7 7.22 1.82 7.16
C VAL A 7 7.32 0.95 5.91
N LYS A 8 7.05 -0.36 6.04
CA LYS A 8 7.03 -1.30 4.91
C LYS A 8 5.92 -0.95 3.91
N LEU A 9 4.72 -0.62 4.41
CA LEU A 9 3.59 -0.19 3.60
C LEU A 9 3.95 1.04 2.77
N LYS A 10 4.53 2.06 3.42
CA LYS A 10 4.96 3.27 2.72
C LYS A 10 6.00 2.94 1.65
N ALA A 11 6.99 2.11 1.95
CA ALA A 11 8.03 1.74 0.98
C ALA A 11 7.44 1.00 -0.25
N MET A 12 6.47 0.11 -0.05
CA MET A 12 5.77 -0.59 -1.13
C MET A 12 4.96 0.38 -1.99
N ILE A 13 4.24 1.33 -1.37
CA ILE A 13 3.49 2.37 -2.06
C ILE A 13 4.43 3.27 -2.87
N ASP A 14 5.54 3.72 -2.27
CA ASP A 14 6.56 4.55 -2.92
C ASP A 14 7.15 3.84 -4.15
N LYS A 15 7.44 2.55 -4.01
CA LYS A 15 7.90 1.70 -5.11
C LYS A 15 6.85 1.57 -6.21
N ALA A 16 5.59 1.33 -5.86
CA ALA A 16 4.49 1.24 -6.83
C ALA A 16 4.27 2.57 -7.59
N ILE A 17 4.46 3.71 -6.92
CA ILE A 17 4.47 5.03 -7.54
C ILE A 17 5.66 5.16 -8.50
N ALA A 18 6.86 4.77 -8.08
CA ALA A 18 8.05 4.84 -8.92
C ALA A 18 7.95 3.93 -10.17
N ASP A 19 7.34 2.74 -10.03
CA ASP A 19 7.11 1.81 -11.14
C ASP A 19 5.87 2.20 -11.99
N HIS A 20 5.09 3.19 -11.52
CA HIS A 20 3.75 3.55 -12.02
C HIS A 20 2.77 2.36 -12.12
N ARG A 21 3.07 1.26 -11.44
CA ARG A 21 2.38 -0.02 -11.55
C ARG A 21 2.42 -0.72 -10.19
N ILE A 22 1.36 -1.46 -9.92
CA ILE A 22 1.28 -2.33 -8.76
C ILE A 22 0.62 -3.64 -9.17
N THR A 23 1.27 -4.75 -8.86
CA THR A 23 0.69 -6.07 -9.11
C THR A 23 -0.38 -6.39 -8.06
N THR A 24 -1.32 -7.27 -8.41
CA THR A 24 -2.29 -7.80 -7.42
C THR A 24 -1.57 -8.42 -6.22
N THR A 25 -0.47 -9.16 -6.44
CA THR A 25 0.32 -9.76 -5.36
C THR A 25 0.94 -8.72 -4.43
N GLU A 26 1.43 -7.60 -4.97
CA GLU A 26 1.96 -6.50 -4.15
C GLU A 26 0.86 -5.81 -3.36
N TYR A 27 -0.29 -5.57 -3.99
CA TYR A 27 -1.45 -4.99 -3.32
C TYR A 27 -1.97 -5.88 -2.19
N GLU A 28 -2.05 -7.19 -2.41
CA GLU A 28 -2.42 -8.16 -1.37
C GLU A 28 -1.38 -8.25 -0.26
N LYS A 29 -0.07 -8.14 -0.59
CA LYS A 29 0.99 -8.01 0.43
C LYS A 29 0.82 -6.76 1.28
N ILE A 30 0.48 -5.62 0.69
CA ILE A 30 0.23 -4.37 1.43
C ILE A 30 -0.93 -4.57 2.39
N LEU A 31 -2.03 -5.17 1.94
CA LEU A 31 -3.17 -5.50 2.80
C LEU A 31 -2.79 -6.49 3.91
N ALA A 32 -2.03 -7.53 3.59
CA ALA A 32 -1.59 -8.53 4.56
C ALA A 32 -0.64 -7.95 5.61
N ILE A 33 0.21 -6.98 5.24
CA ILE A 33 1.08 -6.26 6.18
C ILE A 33 0.25 -5.36 7.08
N ALA A 34 -0.76 -4.65 6.53
CA ALA A 34 -1.66 -3.81 7.32
C ALA A 34 -2.55 -4.62 8.28
N ASP A 35 -2.86 -5.86 7.95
CA ASP A 35 -3.71 -6.75 8.75
C ASP A 35 -2.88 -7.69 9.66
N ALA A 36 -1.54 -7.64 9.57
CA ALA A 36 -0.64 -8.60 10.22
C ALA A 36 -0.76 -8.64 11.75
N ASP A 37 -1.07 -7.50 12.38
CA ASP A 37 -1.27 -7.39 13.83
C ASP A 37 -2.74 -7.61 14.24
N MET A 38 -3.61 -8.05 13.32
CA MET A 38 -5.08 -8.06 13.46
C MET A 38 -5.66 -6.68 13.87
N LYS A 39 -4.89 -5.61 13.62
CA LYS A 39 -5.23 -4.22 13.90
C LYS A 39 -4.72 -3.36 12.77
N ILE A 40 -5.65 -2.69 12.10
CA ILE A 40 -5.34 -1.62 11.16
C ILE A 40 -5.31 -0.32 11.95
N ASP A 41 -4.13 0.24 12.16
CA ASP A 41 -3.97 1.54 12.77
C ASP A 41 -4.50 2.65 11.84
N PRO A 42 -4.89 3.82 12.40
CA PRO A 42 -5.34 4.96 11.61
C PRO A 42 -4.29 5.45 10.61
N GLN A 43 -3.00 5.18 10.83
CA GLN A 43 -1.93 5.47 9.87
C GLN A 43 -1.95 4.52 8.67
N GLU A 44 -2.16 3.22 8.89
CA GLU A 44 -2.25 2.23 7.83
C GLU A 44 -3.49 2.44 6.98
N LYS A 45 -4.62 2.76 7.63
CA LYS A 45 -5.85 3.15 6.92
C LYS A 45 -5.63 4.37 6.01
N LYS A 46 -4.85 5.36 6.46
CA LYS A 46 -4.47 6.52 5.62
C LYS A 46 -3.58 6.11 4.45
N LEU A 47 -2.61 5.22 4.65
CA LEU A 47 -1.72 4.74 3.59
C LEU A 47 -2.50 3.93 2.53
N LEU A 48 -3.43 3.08 2.96
CA LEU A 48 -4.31 2.34 2.05
C LEU A 48 -5.22 3.27 1.25
N ALA A 49 -5.82 4.26 1.91
CA ALA A 49 -6.61 5.29 1.23
C ALA A 49 -5.76 6.06 0.21
N GLN A 50 -4.53 6.43 0.58
CA GLN A 50 -3.61 7.15 -0.30
C GLN A 50 -3.20 6.30 -1.51
N LEU A 51 -2.95 5.00 -1.33
CA LEU A 51 -2.71 4.06 -2.43
C LEU A 51 -3.91 3.98 -3.37
N GLN A 52 -5.13 3.92 -2.83
CA GLN A 52 -6.36 3.88 -3.62
C GLN A 52 -6.62 5.20 -4.38
N GLU A 53 -6.29 6.34 -3.77
CA GLU A 53 -6.30 7.65 -4.44
C GLU A 53 -5.28 7.71 -5.57
N LEU A 54 -4.05 7.19 -5.38
CA LEU A 54 -3.03 7.12 -6.41
C LEU A 54 -3.45 6.23 -7.59
N MET A 55 -4.12 5.12 -7.30
CA MET A 55 -4.73 4.28 -8.33
C MET A 55 -5.82 5.02 -9.11
N THR A 56 -6.68 5.74 -8.40
CA THR A 56 -7.81 6.49 -8.98
C THR A 56 -7.32 7.69 -9.79
N SER A 57 -6.29 8.38 -9.31
CA SER A 57 -5.64 9.50 -10.00
C SER A 57 -4.86 9.07 -11.24
N GLY A 58 -4.59 7.77 -11.39
CA GLY A 58 -3.82 7.21 -12.52
C GLY A 58 -2.30 7.27 -12.36
N ALA A 59 -1.81 7.67 -11.18
CA ALA A 59 -0.38 7.66 -10.84
C ALA A 59 0.17 6.22 -10.74
N VAL A 60 -0.68 5.28 -10.31
CA VAL A 60 -0.34 3.85 -10.20
C VAL A 60 -1.39 3.02 -10.93
N LYS A 61 -0.99 2.17 -11.88
CA LYS A 61 -1.91 1.23 -12.53
C LYS A 61 -1.85 -0.14 -11.86
N ARG A 62 -3.01 -0.64 -11.42
CA ARG A 62 -3.12 -2.04 -11.01
C ARG A 62 -2.98 -2.93 -12.24
N VAL A 63 -1.95 -3.77 -12.23
CA VAL A 63 -1.73 -4.78 -13.27
C VAL A 63 -1.97 -6.17 -12.69
N PRO A 64 -2.55 -7.11 -13.45
CA PRO A 64 -2.49 -8.51 -13.08
C PRO A 64 -1.01 -8.93 -13.09
N GLY A 65 -0.54 -9.44 -11.97
CA GLY A 65 0.80 -9.99 -11.78
C GLY A 65 0.71 -11.40 -11.26
#